data_AF-A0A8T7GYX7-F1
#
_entry.id   AF-A0A8T7GYX7-F1
#
_cell.length_a   1.000
_cell.length_b   1.000
_cell.length_c   1.000
_cell.angle_alpha   90.00
_cell.angle_beta   90.00
_cell.angle_gamma   90.00
#
_symmetry.space_group_name_H-M   'P 1'
#
loop_
_entity.id
_entity.type
_entity.pdbx_description
1 polymer ?
#
loop_
_entity_poly.entity_id
_entity_poly.type
_entity_poly.pdbx_seq_one_letter_code
_entity_poly.pdbx_strand_id
1 'polypeptide(L)'
;MDGLHRRLEAAYRVSRLLRLSLVVLGAGIAASLAAVLFLARMVGREAYYWSTLYLGSGLIAAFATLVTIPFAIWVLVIQSRFGSLLARLFLTRAINLFIFLLLSVLVTSVAMVASFTRQYYTACYALLIVEAGFFIPVIGGYVFRLMSLQPREVVKIVLSVAETPIERIAALLRLAGVYLRSEDIEEEQAGMQALRILLGTLQREGFMKNVKPEPRAWHEFRSFLLMISRRDVHLPMLPSRRLLGELMQRFMEWVLLHGRDRAAATLIRSYRRVVLRYIEARLPSEVVLDLFLVPVLEPLRKLQAPYELLVYAYEQVELLVMNLYRLARRGEVTRREACITLMLIRRFVSRMGPEELAGSIVRLSARLSRSLGCQGRRRAAAQQAREAAAPQPSSPAAAPEPGTGTSEA
;
A
#
# COMPACT_ATOMS: atom_id res chain seq x y z
N MET A 1 17.16 25.51 -20.96
CA MET A 1 17.20 24.37 -21.89
C MET A 1 18.20 23.28 -21.48
N ASP A 2 18.94 23.44 -20.39
CA ASP A 2 20.05 22.53 -20.01
C ASP A 2 19.61 21.18 -19.42
N GLY A 3 18.36 21.05 -18.99
CA GLY A 3 17.82 19.79 -18.45
C GLY A 3 17.51 18.74 -19.51
N LEU A 4 17.23 19.15 -20.74
CA LEU A 4 16.93 18.24 -21.84
C LEU A 4 18.22 17.62 -22.40
N HIS A 5 19.30 18.41 -22.46
CA HIS A 5 20.60 17.97 -22.97
C HIS A 5 21.25 16.92 -22.06
N ARG A 6 21.17 17.09 -20.73
CA ARG A 6 21.68 16.10 -19.77
C ARG A 6 20.88 14.79 -19.78
N ARG A 7 19.59 14.85 -20.05
CA ARG A 7 18.74 13.64 -20.17
C ARG A 7 18.98 12.88 -21.47
N LEU A 8 19.26 13.58 -22.57
CA LEU A 8 19.64 12.98 -23.84
C LEU A 8 21.05 12.34 -23.78
N GLU A 9 22.02 12.97 -23.12
CA GLU A 9 23.35 12.37 -22.92
C GLU A 9 23.33 11.12 -22.03
N ALA A 10 22.49 11.11 -20.98
CA ALA A 10 22.32 9.93 -20.14
C ALA A 10 21.65 8.78 -20.92
N ALA A 11 20.62 9.08 -21.72
CA ALA A 11 19.97 8.09 -22.59
C ALA A 11 20.93 7.56 -23.69
N TYR A 12 21.80 8.42 -24.22
CA TYR A 12 22.78 8.03 -25.23
C TYR A 12 23.89 7.15 -24.65
N ARG A 13 24.39 7.43 -23.42
CA ARG A 13 25.36 6.56 -22.74
C ARG A 13 24.77 5.21 -22.36
N VAL A 14 23.52 5.17 -21.87
CA VAL A 14 22.83 3.92 -21.53
C VAL A 14 22.56 3.08 -22.78
N SER A 15 22.15 3.69 -23.90
CA SER A 15 21.94 2.96 -25.16
C SER A 15 23.25 2.44 -25.78
N ARG A 16 24.37 3.17 -25.63
CA ARG A 16 25.69 2.74 -26.10
C ARG A 16 26.24 1.58 -25.25
N LEU A 17 26.02 1.62 -23.92
CA LEU A 17 26.37 0.52 -23.02
C LEU A 17 25.51 -0.73 -23.28
N LEU A 18 24.22 -0.57 -23.55
CA LEU A 18 23.32 -1.68 -23.94
C LEU A 18 23.72 -2.31 -25.28
N ARG A 19 24.08 -1.50 -26.28
CA ARG A 19 24.59 -2.00 -27.57
C ARG A 19 25.93 -2.70 -27.41
N LEU A 20 26.85 -2.17 -26.60
CA LEU A 20 28.12 -2.83 -26.30
C LEU A 20 27.92 -4.15 -25.56
N SER A 21 27.01 -4.21 -24.57
CA SER A 21 26.68 -5.48 -23.90
C SER A 21 26.04 -6.50 -24.83
N LEU A 22 25.18 -6.06 -25.76
CA LEU A 22 24.55 -6.93 -26.77
C LEU A 22 25.55 -7.44 -27.81
N VAL A 23 26.52 -6.61 -28.22
CA VAL A 23 27.58 -7.01 -29.15
C VAL A 23 28.56 -7.96 -28.48
N VAL A 24 28.92 -7.74 -27.21
CA VAL A 24 29.80 -8.64 -26.44
C VAL A 24 29.09 -9.96 -26.14
N LEU A 25 27.79 -9.95 -25.79
CA LEU A 25 26.98 -11.17 -25.67
C LEU A 25 26.83 -11.89 -27.01
N GLY A 26 26.57 -11.15 -28.09
CA GLY A 26 26.46 -11.72 -29.43
C GLY A 26 27.77 -12.35 -29.92
N ALA A 27 28.91 -11.69 -29.66
CA ALA A 27 30.24 -12.21 -29.99
C ALA A 27 30.61 -13.41 -29.11
N GLY A 28 30.26 -13.39 -27.82
CA GLY A 28 30.45 -14.53 -26.92
C GLY A 28 29.62 -15.74 -27.33
N ILE A 29 28.36 -15.53 -27.73
CA ILE A 29 27.48 -16.58 -28.26
C ILE A 29 28.04 -17.11 -29.58
N ALA A 30 28.45 -16.26 -30.52
CA ALA A 30 29.03 -16.68 -31.78
C ALA A 30 30.36 -17.45 -31.61
N ALA A 31 31.22 -17.01 -30.68
CA ALA A 31 32.48 -17.69 -30.37
C ALA A 31 32.23 -19.06 -29.70
N SER A 32 31.26 -19.15 -28.78
CA SER A 32 30.86 -20.40 -28.16
C SER A 32 30.21 -21.36 -29.17
N LEU A 33 29.39 -20.84 -30.09
CA LEU A 33 28.80 -21.59 -31.19
C LEU A 33 29.88 -22.15 -32.13
N ALA A 34 30.85 -21.31 -32.51
CA ALA A 34 31.98 -21.72 -33.35
C ALA A 34 32.85 -22.77 -32.65
N ALA A 35 33.11 -22.63 -31.35
CA ALA A 35 33.84 -23.61 -30.55
C ALA A 35 33.10 -24.95 -30.42
N VAL A 36 31.77 -24.92 -30.21
CA VAL A 36 30.91 -26.11 -30.15
C VAL A 36 30.83 -26.81 -31.51
N LEU A 37 30.69 -26.06 -32.61
CA LEU A 37 30.69 -26.62 -33.97
C LEU A 37 32.06 -27.20 -34.36
N PHE A 38 33.16 -26.58 -33.90
CA PHE A 38 34.52 -27.07 -34.09
C PHE A 38 34.78 -28.36 -33.30
N LEU A 39 34.37 -28.41 -32.03
CA LEU A 39 34.49 -29.60 -31.17
C LEU A 39 33.60 -30.74 -31.67
N ALA A 40 32.35 -30.46 -32.09
CA ALA A 40 31.42 -31.47 -32.60
C ALA A 40 31.93 -32.19 -33.87
N ARG A 41 32.78 -31.50 -34.66
CA ARG A 41 33.42 -32.08 -35.85
C ARG A 41 34.49 -33.12 -35.53
N MET A 42 35.05 -33.08 -34.32
CA MET A 42 36.10 -34.01 -33.84
C MET A 42 35.56 -35.25 -33.11
N VAL A 43 34.24 -35.36 -32.90
CA VAL A 43 33.65 -36.45 -32.11
C VAL A 43 33.42 -37.70 -32.99
N GLY A 44 33.88 -38.87 -32.53
CA GLY A 44 33.68 -40.18 -33.16
C GLY A 44 32.29 -40.78 -32.89
N ARG A 45 31.87 -41.80 -33.68
CA ARG A 45 30.51 -42.41 -33.63
C ARG A 45 30.07 -42.90 -32.24
N GLU A 46 30.97 -43.43 -31.43
CA GLU A 46 30.64 -43.92 -30.08
C GLU A 46 30.30 -42.80 -29.11
N ALA A 47 31.01 -41.67 -29.18
CA ALA A 47 30.71 -40.51 -28.37
C ALA A 47 29.35 -39.90 -28.71
N TYR A 48 28.84 -40.07 -29.94
CA TYR A 48 27.45 -39.68 -30.29
C TYR A 48 26.40 -40.54 -29.58
N TYR A 49 26.60 -41.85 -29.45
CA TYR A 49 25.67 -42.73 -28.74
C TYR A 49 25.57 -42.36 -27.25
N TRP A 50 26.72 -42.19 -26.60
CA TRP A 50 26.78 -41.71 -25.21
C TRP A 50 26.20 -40.30 -25.07
N SER A 51 26.49 -39.40 -26.01
CA SER A 51 25.92 -38.04 -26.02
C SER A 51 24.40 -38.04 -26.09
N THR A 52 23.80 -38.98 -26.83
CA THR A 52 22.34 -39.10 -26.94
C THR A 52 21.73 -39.59 -25.61
N LEU A 53 22.42 -40.49 -24.91
CA LEU A 53 22.00 -41.02 -23.61
C LEU A 53 22.16 -40.00 -22.48
N TYR A 54 23.25 -39.23 -22.49
CA TYR A 54 23.49 -38.10 -21.57
C TYR A 54 22.60 -36.89 -21.89
N LEU A 55 22.27 -36.66 -23.17
CA LEU A 55 21.25 -35.68 -23.56
C LEU A 55 19.88 -36.13 -23.06
N GLY A 56 19.55 -37.42 -23.16
CA GLY A 56 18.31 -37.98 -22.62
C GLY A 56 18.18 -37.80 -21.10
N SER A 57 19.24 -38.09 -20.34
CA SER A 57 19.25 -37.87 -18.89
C SER A 57 19.27 -36.38 -18.51
N GLY A 58 20.02 -35.56 -19.26
CA GLY A 58 20.06 -34.10 -19.11
C GLY A 58 18.73 -33.44 -19.46
N LEU A 59 18.02 -33.96 -20.46
CA LEU A 59 16.66 -33.59 -20.80
C LEU A 59 15.73 -33.94 -19.64
N ILE A 60 15.72 -35.19 -19.17
CA ILE A 60 14.87 -35.60 -18.06
C ILE A 60 15.14 -34.75 -16.79
N ALA A 61 16.40 -34.46 -16.49
CA ALA A 61 16.79 -33.59 -15.38
C ALA A 61 16.34 -32.14 -15.61
N ALA A 62 16.53 -31.60 -16.81
CA ALA A 62 16.05 -30.27 -17.20
C ALA A 62 14.54 -30.19 -17.06
N PHE A 63 13.80 -31.16 -17.61
CA PHE A 63 12.35 -31.32 -17.47
C PHE A 63 11.92 -31.41 -16.01
N ALA A 64 12.63 -32.17 -15.17
CA ALA A 64 12.36 -32.24 -13.74
C ALA A 64 12.54 -30.88 -13.08
N THR A 65 13.63 -30.15 -13.33
CA THR A 65 13.81 -28.77 -12.84
C THR A 65 12.77 -27.80 -13.41
N LEU A 66 12.34 -27.99 -14.65
CA LEU A 66 11.38 -27.14 -15.36
C LEU A 66 9.95 -27.34 -14.84
N VAL A 67 9.64 -28.50 -14.26
CA VAL A 67 8.41 -28.73 -13.48
C VAL A 67 8.57 -28.24 -12.05
N THR A 68 9.73 -28.50 -11.44
CA THR A 68 9.99 -28.21 -10.02
C THR A 68 10.10 -26.71 -9.74
N ILE A 69 10.62 -25.90 -10.67
CA ILE A 69 10.76 -24.44 -10.48
C ILE A 69 9.39 -23.73 -10.50
N PRO A 70 8.51 -23.91 -11.51
CA PRO A 70 7.16 -23.40 -11.46
C PRO A 70 6.36 -23.97 -10.31
N PHE A 71 6.57 -25.24 -9.93
CA PHE A 71 5.94 -25.84 -8.76
C PHE A 71 6.43 -25.19 -7.46
N ALA A 72 7.73 -24.92 -7.30
CA ALA A 72 8.28 -24.22 -6.15
C ALA A 72 7.82 -22.76 -6.09
N ILE A 73 7.76 -22.08 -7.24
CA ILE A 73 7.16 -20.74 -7.36
C ILE A 73 5.68 -20.81 -7.00
N TRP A 74 4.95 -21.83 -7.44
CA TRP A 74 3.54 -22.05 -7.12
C TRP A 74 3.31 -22.39 -5.64
N VAL A 75 4.19 -23.18 -5.02
CA VAL A 75 4.16 -23.49 -3.58
C VAL A 75 4.49 -22.23 -2.76
N LEU A 76 5.51 -21.46 -3.14
CA LEU A 76 5.81 -20.16 -2.53
C LEU A 76 4.63 -19.19 -2.72
N VAL A 77 4.01 -19.20 -3.89
CA VAL A 77 2.79 -18.46 -4.19
C VAL A 77 1.66 -18.89 -3.25
N ILE A 78 1.36 -20.18 -3.12
CA ILE A 78 0.28 -20.70 -2.27
C ILE A 78 0.53 -20.45 -0.78
N GLN A 79 1.78 -20.57 -0.34
CA GLN A 79 2.18 -20.30 1.04
C GLN A 79 2.25 -18.81 1.35
N SER A 80 2.52 -17.96 0.35
CA SER A 80 2.48 -16.51 0.50
C SER A 80 1.03 -16.01 0.48
N ARG A 81 0.69 -15.08 1.39
CA ARG A 81 -0.61 -14.37 1.35
C ARG A 81 -0.82 -13.54 0.07
N PHE A 82 0.20 -13.46 -0.79
CA PHE A 82 0.26 -12.68 -2.03
C PHE A 82 0.12 -13.52 -3.30
N GLY A 83 -0.01 -14.85 -3.15
CA GLY A 83 0.12 -15.80 -4.24
C GLY A 83 -0.74 -15.52 -5.45
N SER A 84 -2.03 -15.25 -5.25
CA SER A 84 -2.97 -15.13 -6.37
C SER A 84 -2.71 -13.90 -7.27
N LEU A 85 -2.16 -12.81 -6.73
CA LEU A 85 -1.87 -11.58 -7.46
C LEU A 85 -0.50 -11.65 -8.15
N LEU A 86 0.52 -12.16 -7.45
CA LEU A 86 1.83 -12.45 -8.06
C LEU A 86 1.73 -13.56 -9.11
N ALA A 87 0.94 -14.61 -8.88
CA ALA A 87 0.73 -15.67 -9.85
C ALA A 87 0.09 -15.14 -11.15
N ARG A 88 -0.96 -14.32 -11.09
CA ARG A 88 -1.59 -13.81 -12.33
C ARG A 88 -0.64 -12.95 -13.17
N LEU A 89 0.22 -12.16 -12.52
CA LEU A 89 1.13 -11.25 -13.20
C LEU A 89 2.39 -11.94 -13.73
N PHE A 90 2.95 -12.88 -12.96
CA PHE A 90 4.27 -13.45 -13.22
C PHE A 90 4.22 -14.90 -13.72
N LEU A 91 3.19 -15.67 -13.37
CA LEU A 91 3.06 -17.07 -13.78
C LEU A 91 2.78 -17.16 -15.29
N THR A 92 1.90 -16.32 -15.84
CA THR A 92 1.55 -16.37 -17.28
C THR A 92 2.76 -16.09 -18.17
N ARG A 93 3.59 -15.09 -17.81
CA ARG A 93 4.77 -14.72 -18.61
C ARG A 93 5.89 -15.76 -18.48
N ALA A 94 6.08 -16.33 -17.30
CA ALA A 94 7.03 -17.40 -17.05
C ALA A 94 6.60 -18.70 -17.75
N ILE A 95 5.34 -19.12 -17.55
CA ILE A 95 4.75 -20.32 -18.16
C ILE A 95 4.90 -20.26 -19.67
N ASN A 96 4.64 -19.12 -20.31
CA ASN A 96 4.79 -19.01 -21.76
C ASN A 96 6.24 -19.28 -22.20
N LEU A 97 7.23 -18.68 -21.54
CA LEU A 97 8.65 -18.95 -21.85
C LEU A 97 9.02 -20.42 -21.62
N PHE A 98 8.48 -21.03 -20.56
CA PHE A 98 8.66 -22.45 -20.27
C PHE A 98 8.00 -23.36 -21.32
N ILE A 99 6.79 -23.04 -21.77
CA ILE A 99 6.08 -23.78 -22.83
C ILE A 99 6.85 -23.68 -24.15
N PHE A 100 7.39 -22.50 -24.49
CA PHE A 100 8.20 -22.33 -25.70
C PHE A 100 9.48 -23.16 -25.66
N LEU A 101 10.23 -23.13 -24.55
CA LEU A 101 11.41 -23.97 -24.37
C LEU A 101 11.06 -25.46 -24.45
N LEU A 102 9.96 -25.87 -23.82
CA LEU A 102 9.50 -27.26 -23.84
C LEU A 102 9.19 -27.73 -25.27
N LEU A 103 8.46 -26.92 -26.03
CA LEU A 103 8.06 -27.25 -27.39
C LEU A 103 9.27 -27.28 -28.34
N SER A 104 10.21 -26.34 -28.21
CA SER A 104 11.42 -26.31 -29.02
C SER A 104 12.32 -27.50 -28.74
N VAL A 105 12.51 -27.84 -27.47
CA VAL A 105 13.28 -29.02 -27.03
C VAL A 105 12.63 -30.32 -27.51
N LEU A 106 11.31 -30.43 -27.46
CA LEU A 106 10.59 -31.60 -27.96
C LEU A 106 10.78 -31.77 -29.47
N VAL A 107 10.58 -30.69 -30.24
CA VAL A 107 10.71 -30.70 -31.71
C VAL A 107 12.14 -31.03 -32.13
N THR A 108 13.14 -30.42 -31.49
CA THR A 108 14.56 -30.68 -31.76
C THR A 108 14.97 -32.09 -31.40
N SER A 109 14.46 -32.64 -30.29
CA SER A 109 14.73 -34.03 -29.87
C SER A 109 14.10 -35.04 -30.83
N VAL A 110 12.85 -34.83 -31.27
CA VAL A 110 12.20 -35.67 -32.28
C VAL A 110 12.95 -35.60 -33.61
N ALA A 111 13.39 -34.42 -34.02
CA ALA A 111 14.18 -34.24 -35.23
C ALA A 111 15.51 -35.00 -35.17
N MET A 112 16.21 -35.00 -34.02
CA MET A 112 17.43 -35.78 -33.81
C MET A 112 17.20 -37.29 -33.94
N VAL A 113 16.12 -37.80 -33.34
CA VAL A 113 15.79 -39.24 -33.37
C VAL A 113 15.37 -39.67 -34.78
N ALA A 114 14.65 -38.82 -35.51
CA ALA A 114 14.23 -39.10 -36.88
C ALA A 114 15.40 -38.99 -37.89
N SER A 115 16.38 -38.12 -37.62
CA SER A 115 17.53 -37.94 -38.51
C SER A 115 18.65 -38.95 -38.22
N PHE A 116 18.66 -40.08 -38.91
CA PHE A 116 19.77 -41.05 -38.88
C PHE A 116 21.05 -40.58 -39.60
N THR A 117 21.06 -39.35 -40.13
CA THR A 117 22.15 -38.77 -40.91
C THR A 117 23.01 -37.82 -40.06
N ARG A 118 24.34 -38.01 -40.10
CA ARG A 118 25.34 -37.32 -39.24
C ARG A 118 25.24 -35.78 -39.29
N GLN A 119 24.89 -35.21 -40.43
CA GLN A 119 24.85 -33.75 -40.63
C GLN A 119 23.66 -33.07 -39.93
N TYR A 120 22.49 -33.71 -39.94
CA TYR A 120 21.27 -33.15 -39.32
C TYR A 120 21.32 -33.28 -37.80
N TYR A 121 21.86 -34.39 -37.29
CA TYR A 121 22.08 -34.59 -35.86
C TYR A 121 22.97 -33.48 -35.26
N THR A 122 24.09 -33.14 -35.91
CA THR A 122 24.99 -32.08 -35.42
C THR A 122 24.34 -30.69 -35.42
N ALA A 123 23.52 -30.39 -36.44
CA ALA A 123 22.84 -29.11 -36.54
C ALA A 123 21.75 -28.96 -35.45
N CYS A 124 20.95 -30.01 -35.23
CA CYS A 124 19.95 -30.03 -34.16
C CYS A 124 20.60 -29.95 -32.78
N TYR A 125 21.76 -30.59 -32.58
CA TYR A 125 22.45 -30.60 -31.27
C TYR A 125 23.03 -29.24 -30.94
N ALA A 126 23.65 -28.57 -31.92
CA ALA A 126 24.10 -27.20 -31.76
C ALA A 126 22.92 -26.24 -31.48
N LEU A 127 21.77 -26.43 -32.15
CA LEU A 127 20.59 -25.62 -31.93
C LEU A 127 20.03 -25.80 -30.50
N LEU A 128 20.01 -27.03 -29.97
CA LEU A 128 19.58 -27.31 -28.61
C LEU A 128 20.50 -26.65 -27.56
N ILE A 129 21.82 -26.65 -27.79
CA ILE A 129 22.78 -25.94 -26.93
C ILE A 129 22.53 -24.42 -26.96
N VAL A 130 22.26 -23.85 -28.14
CA VAL A 130 21.94 -22.41 -28.27
C VAL A 130 20.65 -22.06 -27.56
N GLU A 131 19.60 -22.86 -27.75
CA GLU A 131 18.32 -22.66 -27.07
C GLU A 131 18.49 -22.76 -25.56
N ALA A 132 19.17 -23.79 -25.06
CA ALA A 132 19.47 -23.93 -23.63
C ALA A 132 20.29 -22.74 -23.10
N GLY A 133 21.33 -22.33 -23.83
CA GLY A 133 22.17 -21.19 -23.49
C GLY A 133 21.44 -19.84 -23.51
N PHE A 134 20.36 -19.70 -24.27
CA PHE A 134 19.52 -18.50 -24.28
C PHE A 134 18.44 -18.54 -23.21
N PHE A 135 17.65 -19.61 -23.16
CA PHE A 135 16.48 -19.69 -22.29
C PHE A 135 16.83 -19.94 -20.83
N ILE A 136 17.83 -20.78 -20.50
CA ILE A 136 18.16 -21.09 -19.10
C ILE A 136 18.63 -19.84 -18.35
N PRO A 137 19.54 -18.99 -18.88
CA PRO A 137 19.93 -17.77 -18.19
C PRO A 137 18.80 -16.74 -18.10
N VAL A 138 17.93 -16.64 -19.12
CA VAL A 138 16.78 -15.73 -19.11
C VAL A 138 15.75 -16.14 -18.05
N ILE A 139 15.44 -17.43 -17.98
CA ILE A 139 14.54 -18.00 -16.98
C ILE A 139 15.17 -17.89 -15.59
N GLY A 140 16.44 -18.27 -15.43
CA GLY A 140 17.18 -18.17 -14.17
C GLY A 140 17.24 -16.72 -13.66
N GLY A 141 17.54 -15.77 -14.54
CA GLY A 141 17.52 -14.34 -14.21
C GLY A 141 16.12 -13.83 -13.83
N TYR A 142 15.07 -14.35 -14.46
CA TYR A 142 13.70 -14.03 -14.11
C TYR A 142 13.28 -14.58 -12.73
N VAL A 143 13.65 -15.82 -12.42
CA VAL A 143 13.40 -16.43 -11.10
C VAL A 143 14.21 -15.73 -10.02
N PHE A 144 15.48 -15.41 -10.29
CA PHE A 144 16.30 -14.64 -9.37
C PHE A 144 15.69 -13.27 -9.06
N ARG A 145 15.20 -12.55 -10.08
CA ARG A 145 14.47 -11.30 -9.89
C ARG A 145 13.19 -11.48 -9.08
N LEU A 146 12.48 -12.60 -9.24
CA LEU A 146 11.29 -12.91 -8.43
C LEU A 146 11.64 -13.11 -6.95
N MET A 147 12.75 -13.78 -6.66
CA MET A 147 13.21 -14.00 -5.29
C MET A 147 13.81 -12.74 -4.66
N SER A 148 14.35 -11.82 -5.46
CA SER A 148 14.98 -10.57 -5.01
C SER A 148 14.08 -9.34 -5.10
N LEU A 149 12.79 -9.51 -5.44
CA LEU A 149 11.87 -8.40 -5.70
C LEU A 149 11.50 -7.71 -4.37
N GLN A 150 11.88 -6.45 -4.23
CA GLN A 150 11.52 -5.68 -3.04
C GLN A 150 10.01 -5.37 -3.02
N PRO A 151 9.36 -5.31 -1.83
CA PRO A 151 7.92 -5.01 -1.72
C PRO A 151 7.50 -3.72 -2.45
N ARG A 152 8.37 -2.70 -2.45
CA ARG A 152 8.11 -1.43 -3.16
C ARG A 152 8.11 -1.58 -4.68
N GLU A 153 8.91 -2.48 -5.21
CA GLU A 153 8.95 -2.76 -6.65
C GLU A 153 7.70 -3.52 -7.09
N VAL A 154 7.19 -4.42 -6.24
CA VAL A 154 5.91 -5.10 -6.46
C VAL A 154 4.77 -4.09 -6.62
N VAL A 155 4.70 -3.05 -5.78
CA VAL A 155 3.70 -1.97 -5.92
C VAL A 155 3.80 -1.30 -7.31
N LYS A 156 5.01 -1.00 -7.78
CA LYS A 156 5.22 -0.38 -9.11
C LYS A 156 4.78 -1.31 -10.25
N ILE A 157 5.12 -2.59 -10.17
CA ILE A 157 4.78 -3.57 -11.20
C ILE A 157 3.26 -3.76 -11.27
N VAL A 158 2.59 -3.91 -10.12
CA VAL A 158 1.14 -4.05 -10.07
C VAL A 158 0.44 -2.82 -10.68
N LEU A 159 0.95 -1.62 -10.41
CA LEU A 159 0.44 -0.39 -11.03
C LEU A 159 0.65 -0.33 -12.54
N SER A 160 1.76 -0.88 -13.04
CA SER A 160 2.05 -0.90 -14.48
C SER A 160 1.16 -1.86 -15.26
N VAL A 161 0.62 -2.90 -14.61
CA VAL A 161 -0.21 -3.91 -15.26
C VAL A 161 -1.71 -3.65 -15.10
N ALA A 162 -2.12 -2.93 -14.07
CA ALA A 162 -3.53 -2.60 -13.89
C ALA A 162 -4.01 -1.63 -15.00
N GLU A 163 -4.91 -2.11 -15.85
CA GLU A 163 -5.42 -1.39 -17.02
C GLU A 163 -6.43 -0.31 -16.63
N THR A 164 -7.34 -0.63 -15.69
CA THR A 164 -8.41 0.28 -15.28
C THR A 164 -8.07 1.04 -14.00
N PRO A 165 -8.55 2.29 -13.82
CA PRO A 165 -8.33 3.06 -12.60
C PRO A 165 -8.92 2.39 -11.36
N ILE A 166 -10.04 1.68 -11.52
CA ILE A 166 -10.75 0.98 -10.45
C ILE A 166 -9.95 -0.26 -10.02
N GLU A 167 -9.39 -0.99 -10.98
CA GLU A 167 -8.49 -2.11 -10.67
C GLU A 167 -7.21 -1.65 -9.98
N ARG A 168 -6.67 -0.49 -10.36
CA ARG A 168 -5.54 0.14 -9.64
C ARG A 168 -5.89 0.42 -8.19
N ILE A 169 -7.04 1.03 -7.92
CA ILE A 169 -7.52 1.31 -6.56
C ILE A 169 -7.66 0.01 -5.76
N ALA A 170 -8.35 -0.98 -6.33
CA ALA A 170 -8.56 -2.27 -5.69
C ALA A 170 -7.23 -3.00 -5.40
N ALA A 171 -6.29 -2.97 -6.34
CA ALA A 171 -4.98 -3.59 -6.18
C ALA A 171 -4.14 -2.89 -5.10
N LEU A 172 -4.12 -1.55 -5.08
CA LEU A 172 -3.41 -0.77 -4.06
C LEU A 172 -3.97 -1.03 -2.65
N LEU A 173 -5.29 -1.12 -2.51
CA LEU A 173 -5.94 -1.42 -1.23
C LEU A 173 -5.65 -2.84 -0.76
N ARG A 174 -5.66 -3.82 -1.68
CA ARG A 174 -5.27 -5.20 -1.37
C ARG A 174 -3.82 -5.27 -0.93
N LEU A 175 -2.89 -4.64 -1.68
CA LEU A 175 -1.47 -4.62 -1.34
C LEU A 175 -1.22 -3.96 0.02
N ALA A 176 -1.77 -2.76 0.23
CA ALA A 176 -1.68 -2.07 1.51
C ALA A 176 -2.21 -2.95 2.65
N GLY A 177 -3.31 -3.67 2.41
CA GLY A 177 -3.89 -4.52 3.43
C GLY A 177 -3.09 -5.77 3.77
N VAL A 178 -2.28 -6.29 2.85
CA VAL A 178 -1.40 -7.41 3.16
C VAL A 178 -0.10 -6.91 3.80
N TYR A 179 0.50 -5.84 3.26
CA TYR A 179 1.76 -5.30 3.78
C TYR A 179 1.65 -4.67 5.17
N LEU A 180 0.48 -4.18 5.58
CA LEU A 180 0.28 -3.67 6.94
C LEU A 180 0.02 -4.78 7.97
N ARG A 181 -0.16 -6.04 7.53
CA ARG A 181 -0.33 -7.20 8.42
C ARG A 181 0.99 -7.88 8.77
N SER A 182 2.05 -7.62 8.02
CA SER A 182 3.35 -8.19 8.31
C SER A 182 4.07 -7.37 9.37
N GLU A 183 5.00 -8.03 10.06
CA GLU A 183 5.84 -7.43 11.09
C GLU A 183 7.12 -6.79 10.51
N ASP A 184 7.24 -6.76 9.18
CA ASP A 184 8.42 -6.24 8.48
C ASP A 184 8.28 -4.75 8.15
N ILE A 185 9.32 -3.98 8.49
CA ILE A 185 9.40 -2.53 8.29
C ILE A 185 9.42 -2.19 6.79
N GLU A 186 10.07 -3.00 5.95
CA GLU A 186 10.12 -2.74 4.51
C GLU A 186 8.75 -2.92 3.85
N GLU A 187 7.99 -3.92 4.31
CA GLU A 187 6.62 -4.13 3.87
C GLU A 187 5.71 -3.00 4.35
N GLU A 188 5.80 -2.56 5.61
CA GLU A 188 5.04 -1.42 6.13
C GLU A 188 5.24 -0.17 5.25
N GLN A 189 6.49 0.14 4.89
CA GLN A 189 6.82 1.27 4.04
C GLN A 189 6.22 1.14 2.64
N ALA A 190 6.18 -0.08 2.08
CA ALA A 190 5.51 -0.36 0.81
C ALA A 190 3.99 -0.20 0.90
N GLY A 191 3.37 -0.67 1.99
CA GLY A 191 1.95 -0.47 2.27
C GLY A 191 1.58 1.01 2.38
N MET A 192 2.37 1.78 3.13
CA MET A 192 2.21 3.23 3.26
C MET A 192 2.42 3.96 1.93
N GLN A 193 3.38 3.52 1.11
CA GLN A 193 3.57 4.05 -0.24
C GLN A 193 2.35 3.77 -1.13
N ALA A 194 1.80 2.56 -1.09
CA ALA A 194 0.60 2.20 -1.85
C ALA A 194 -0.60 3.09 -1.48
N LEU A 195 -0.80 3.37 -0.18
CA LEU A 195 -1.86 4.26 0.27
C LEU A 195 -1.63 5.73 -0.12
N ARG A 196 -0.38 6.21 -0.13
CA ARG A 196 -0.07 7.57 -0.63
C ARG A 196 -0.34 7.70 -2.12
N ILE A 197 0.02 6.68 -2.90
CA ILE A 197 -0.29 6.64 -4.35
C ILE A 197 -1.80 6.63 -4.54
N LEU A 198 -2.53 5.83 -3.76
CA LEU A 198 -4.00 5.79 -3.79
C LEU A 198 -4.61 7.16 -3.51
N LEU A 199 -4.17 7.83 -2.45
CA LEU A 199 -4.63 9.17 -2.12
C LEU A 199 -4.35 10.14 -3.28
N GLY A 200 -3.14 10.10 -3.83
CA GLY A 200 -2.77 10.90 -5.01
C GLY A 200 -3.66 10.60 -6.22
N THR A 201 -4.07 9.34 -6.44
CA THR A 201 -5.00 9.01 -7.54
C THR A 201 -6.40 9.58 -7.32
N LEU A 202 -6.92 9.56 -6.09
CA LEU A 202 -8.24 10.12 -5.76
C LEU A 202 -8.24 11.66 -5.78
N GLN A 203 -7.10 12.28 -5.49
CA GLN A 203 -6.94 13.74 -5.51
C GLN A 203 -6.77 14.32 -6.92
N ARG A 204 -6.51 13.50 -7.95
CA ARG A 204 -6.39 13.98 -9.33
C ARG A 204 -7.68 14.68 -9.75
N GLU A 205 -7.52 15.89 -10.28
CA GLU A 205 -8.64 16.68 -10.77
C GLU A 205 -9.47 15.89 -11.79
N GLY A 206 -10.79 15.98 -11.65
CA GLY A 206 -11.73 15.26 -12.51
C GLY A 206 -11.88 13.76 -12.24
N PHE A 207 -10.99 13.11 -11.48
CA PHE A 207 -11.08 11.67 -11.20
C PHE A 207 -12.42 11.31 -10.56
N MET A 208 -12.75 12.00 -9.46
CA MET A 208 -13.98 11.75 -8.70
C MET A 208 -15.27 12.08 -9.46
N LYS A 209 -15.19 12.84 -10.57
CA LYS A 209 -16.35 13.15 -11.42
C LYS A 209 -16.48 12.19 -12.60
N ASN A 210 -15.36 11.73 -13.14
CA ASN A 210 -15.32 10.98 -14.40
C ASN A 210 -15.33 9.46 -14.18
N VAL A 211 -14.83 8.99 -13.04
CA VAL A 211 -14.73 7.55 -12.73
C VAL A 211 -15.82 7.16 -11.75
N LYS A 212 -16.72 6.25 -12.14
CA LYS A 212 -17.79 5.76 -11.27
C LYS A 212 -17.25 4.78 -10.22
N PRO A 213 -17.66 4.86 -8.95
CA PRO A 213 -17.29 3.89 -7.93
C PRO A 213 -18.00 2.57 -8.17
N GLU A 214 -17.30 1.62 -8.77
CA GLU A 214 -17.77 0.25 -8.92
C GLU A 214 -17.79 -0.51 -7.58
N PRO A 215 -18.68 -1.51 -7.43
CA PRO A 215 -18.70 -2.45 -6.31
C PRO A 215 -17.32 -2.92 -5.86
N ARG A 216 -16.48 -3.30 -6.83
CA ARG A 216 -15.13 -3.82 -6.56
C ARG A 216 -14.29 -2.84 -5.73
N ALA A 217 -14.27 -1.55 -6.05
CA ALA A 217 -13.42 -0.59 -5.34
C ALA A 217 -13.87 -0.32 -3.90
N TRP A 218 -15.16 -0.07 -3.66
CA TRP A 218 -15.62 0.24 -2.31
C TRP A 218 -15.75 -1.01 -1.42
N HIS A 219 -15.95 -2.20 -1.98
CA HIS A 219 -15.84 -3.46 -1.24
C HIS A 219 -14.40 -3.69 -0.76
N GLU A 220 -13.39 -3.47 -1.61
CA GLU A 220 -11.99 -3.58 -1.19
C GLU A 220 -11.63 -2.53 -0.14
N PHE A 221 -12.13 -1.30 -0.28
CA PHE A 221 -11.91 -0.27 0.74
C PHE A 221 -12.56 -0.67 2.08
N ARG A 222 -13.78 -1.19 2.06
CA ARG A 222 -14.44 -1.74 3.25
C ARG A 222 -13.63 -2.89 3.85
N SER A 223 -13.14 -3.83 3.04
CA SER A 223 -12.31 -4.95 3.49
C SER A 223 -11.02 -4.47 4.15
N PHE A 224 -10.38 -3.46 3.56
CA PHE A 224 -9.22 -2.79 4.14
C PHE A 224 -9.54 -2.14 5.49
N LEU A 225 -10.64 -1.38 5.61
CA LEU A 225 -11.06 -0.80 6.88
C LEU A 225 -11.37 -1.87 7.95
N LEU A 226 -12.05 -2.96 7.56
CA LEU A 226 -12.34 -4.05 8.48
C LEU A 226 -11.07 -4.75 8.96
N MET A 227 -10.08 -4.89 8.08
CA MET A 227 -8.78 -5.46 8.41
C MET A 227 -8.02 -4.59 9.42
N ILE A 228 -8.02 -3.26 9.26
CA ILE A 228 -7.46 -2.33 10.27
C ILE A 228 -8.22 -2.42 11.61
N SER A 229 -9.55 -2.59 11.56
CA SER A 229 -10.36 -2.67 12.78
C SER A 229 -10.16 -3.96 13.56
N ARG A 230 -9.63 -5.02 12.92
CA ARG A 230 -9.32 -6.30 13.56
C ARG A 230 -7.96 -6.21 14.23
N ARG A 231 -7.71 -7.09 15.20
CA ARG A 231 -6.38 -7.22 15.87
C ARG A 231 -5.30 -7.81 14.96
N ASP A 232 -5.58 -7.97 13.67
CA ASP A 232 -4.68 -8.53 12.66
C ASP A 232 -3.55 -7.56 12.26
N VAL A 233 -3.70 -6.27 12.58
CA VAL A 233 -2.69 -5.22 12.34
C VAL A 233 -2.13 -4.76 13.68
N HIS A 234 -0.80 -4.82 13.80
CA HIS A 234 -0.09 -4.34 14.98
C HIS A 234 -0.27 -2.83 15.13
N LEU A 235 -0.50 -2.38 16.37
CA LEU A 235 -0.69 -0.97 16.73
C LEU A 235 0.38 0.00 16.18
N PRO A 236 1.70 -0.34 16.19
CA PRO A 236 2.73 0.53 15.59
C PRO A 236 2.60 0.64 14.06
N MET A 237 2.07 -0.39 13.39
CA MET A 237 1.92 -0.46 11.93
C MET A 237 0.64 0.22 11.42
N LEU A 238 -0.09 0.91 12.30
CA LEU A 238 -1.30 1.62 11.91
C LEU A 238 -0.96 2.82 11.00
N PRO A 239 -1.67 2.99 9.87
CA PRO A 239 -1.50 4.15 9.02
C PRO A 239 -1.56 5.47 9.79
N SER A 240 -0.81 6.47 9.32
CA SER A 240 -0.88 7.79 9.94
C SER A 240 -2.33 8.31 9.94
N ARG A 241 -2.73 8.91 11.07
CA ARG A 241 -4.08 9.41 11.31
C ARG A 241 -4.56 10.36 10.21
N ARG A 242 -3.67 11.23 9.74
CA ARG A 242 -3.92 12.17 8.64
C ARG A 242 -4.21 11.46 7.33
N LEU A 243 -3.33 10.54 6.93
CA LEU A 243 -3.47 9.80 5.67
C LEU A 243 -4.78 8.97 5.63
N LEU A 244 -5.12 8.30 6.73
CA LEU A 244 -6.35 7.52 6.80
C LEU A 244 -7.60 8.41 6.81
N GLY A 245 -7.55 9.54 7.52
CA GLY A 245 -8.62 10.55 7.53
C GLY A 245 -8.85 11.14 6.14
N GLU A 246 -7.79 11.56 5.45
CA GLU A 246 -7.87 12.09 4.09
C GLU A 246 -8.37 11.04 3.10
N LEU A 247 -7.90 9.79 3.18
CA LEU A 247 -8.40 8.70 2.34
C LEU A 247 -9.89 8.47 2.55
N MET A 248 -10.35 8.38 3.80
CA MET A 248 -11.78 8.22 4.08
C MET A 248 -12.58 9.40 3.53
N GLN A 249 -12.13 10.63 3.75
CA GLN A 249 -12.80 11.83 3.27
C GLN A 249 -12.98 11.79 1.74
N ARG A 250 -11.92 11.47 0.99
CA ARG A 250 -11.98 11.37 -0.47
C ARG A 250 -12.84 10.22 -0.97
N PHE A 251 -12.79 9.06 -0.31
CA PHE A 251 -13.68 7.94 -0.65
C PHE A 251 -15.16 8.28 -0.39
N MET A 252 -15.45 8.97 0.72
CA MET A 252 -16.80 9.44 1.03
C MET A 252 -17.28 10.46 -0.01
N GLU A 253 -16.46 11.47 -0.33
CA GLU A 253 -16.78 12.44 -1.40
C GLU A 253 -17.07 11.71 -2.73
N TRP A 254 -16.23 10.76 -3.10
CA TRP A 254 -16.36 10.01 -4.36
C TRP A 254 -17.65 9.19 -4.46
N VAL A 255 -18.03 8.50 -3.38
CA VAL A 255 -19.23 7.67 -3.30
C VAL A 255 -20.50 8.52 -3.25
N LEU A 256 -20.47 9.64 -2.51
CA LEU A 256 -21.59 10.58 -2.40
C LEU A 256 -21.87 11.31 -3.72
N LEU A 257 -20.83 11.76 -4.43
CA LEU A 257 -20.96 12.41 -5.74
C LEU A 257 -21.70 11.54 -6.78
N HIS A 258 -21.65 10.22 -6.62
CA HIS A 258 -22.29 9.26 -7.50
C HIS A 258 -23.59 8.67 -6.93
N GLY A 259 -24.15 9.24 -5.86
CA GLY A 259 -25.42 8.83 -5.27
C GLY A 259 -25.43 7.39 -4.71
N ARG A 260 -24.29 6.91 -4.20
CA ARG A 260 -24.16 5.54 -3.69
C ARG A 260 -24.34 5.49 -2.16
N ASP A 261 -25.52 5.88 -1.67
CA ASP A 261 -25.77 6.07 -0.24
C ASP A 261 -25.61 4.81 0.60
N ARG A 262 -26.02 3.64 0.07
CA ARG A 262 -25.84 2.34 0.75
C ARG A 262 -24.36 1.99 0.95
N ALA A 263 -23.51 2.33 -0.01
CA ALA A 263 -22.08 2.12 0.10
C ALA A 263 -21.50 3.10 1.14
N ALA A 264 -21.90 4.36 1.11
CA ALA A 264 -21.51 5.37 2.10
C ALA A 264 -21.87 4.93 3.53
N ALA A 265 -23.11 4.49 3.77
CA ALA A 265 -23.55 3.98 5.08
C ALA A 265 -22.68 2.80 5.55
N THR A 266 -22.36 1.87 4.65
CA THR A 266 -21.50 0.72 4.95
C THR A 266 -20.08 1.15 5.33
N LEU A 267 -19.54 2.15 4.65
CA LEU A 267 -18.21 2.72 4.95
C LEU A 267 -18.21 3.41 6.31
N ILE A 268 -19.20 4.26 6.61
CA ILE A 268 -19.36 4.94 7.91
C ILE A 268 -19.36 3.90 9.05
N ARG A 269 -20.16 2.84 8.91
CA ARG A 269 -20.25 1.77 9.91
C ARG A 269 -18.92 1.06 10.14
N SER A 270 -18.23 0.72 9.05
CA SER A 270 -16.95 -0.01 9.10
C SER A 270 -15.86 0.88 9.70
N TYR A 271 -15.87 2.16 9.35
CA TYR A 271 -14.89 3.13 9.79
C TYR A 271 -15.05 3.53 11.26
N ARG A 272 -16.28 3.57 11.80
CA ARG A 272 -16.48 3.72 13.25
C ARG A 272 -15.71 2.68 14.07
N ARG A 273 -15.63 1.43 13.58
CA ARG A 273 -14.86 0.37 14.25
C ARG A 273 -13.35 0.65 14.22
N VAL A 274 -12.86 1.19 13.11
CA VAL A 274 -11.47 1.64 12.99
C VAL A 274 -11.18 2.76 13.98
N VAL A 275 -12.06 3.76 14.09
CA VAL A 275 -11.90 4.87 15.04
C VAL A 275 -11.79 4.36 16.48
N LEU A 276 -12.66 3.41 16.88
CA LEU A 276 -12.57 2.80 18.21
C LEU A 276 -11.23 2.11 18.45
N ARG A 277 -10.68 1.42 17.45
CA ARG A 277 -9.35 0.80 17.53
C ARG A 277 -8.24 1.85 17.68
N TYR A 278 -8.35 3.00 17.02
CA TYR A 278 -7.37 4.09 17.19
C TYR A 278 -7.50 4.79 18.55
N ILE A 279 -8.69 4.81 19.17
CA ILE A 279 -8.89 5.33 20.53
C ILE A 279 -8.15 4.47 21.57
N GLU A 280 -8.05 3.16 21.36
CA GLU A 280 -7.25 2.27 22.21
C GLU A 280 -5.74 2.59 22.10
N ALA A 281 -5.30 3.09 20.95
CA ALA A 281 -3.89 3.28 20.63
C ALA A 281 -3.37 4.71 20.91
N ARG A 282 -4.26 5.71 20.85
CA ARG A 282 -3.91 7.14 20.81
C ARG A 282 -4.96 7.98 21.53
N LEU A 283 -4.68 9.27 21.71
CA LEU A 283 -5.59 10.21 22.38
C LEU A 283 -6.98 10.26 21.71
N PRO A 284 -8.07 9.94 22.45
CA PRO A 284 -9.41 9.91 21.92
C PRO A 284 -9.89 11.24 21.29
N SER A 285 -9.51 12.38 21.86
CA SER A 285 -10.00 13.69 21.37
C SER A 285 -9.54 13.98 19.95
N GLU A 286 -8.25 13.75 19.69
CA GLU A 286 -7.65 13.85 18.38
C GLU A 286 -8.27 12.83 17.42
N VAL A 287 -8.29 11.56 17.82
CA VAL A 287 -8.79 10.45 17.00
C VAL A 287 -10.22 10.70 16.53
N VAL A 288 -11.12 11.07 17.43
CA VAL A 288 -12.52 11.30 17.06
C VAL A 288 -12.66 12.48 16.09
N LEU A 289 -11.89 13.56 16.29
CA LEU A 289 -11.97 14.74 15.43
C LEU A 289 -11.46 14.43 14.01
N ASP A 290 -10.20 14.03 13.88
CA ASP A 290 -9.58 13.96 12.54
C ASP A 290 -9.77 12.60 11.86
N LEU A 291 -10.17 11.55 12.58
CA LEU A 291 -10.58 10.30 11.94
C LEU A 291 -12.09 10.23 11.75
N PHE A 292 -12.97 10.67 12.65
CA PHE A 292 -14.41 10.46 12.45
C PHE A 292 -15.17 11.70 12.01
N LEU A 293 -15.14 12.77 12.82
CA LEU A 293 -16.01 13.92 12.62
C LEU A 293 -15.73 14.63 11.30
N VAL A 294 -14.47 14.98 11.04
CA VAL A 294 -14.06 15.67 9.81
C VAL A 294 -14.25 14.77 8.58
N PRO A 295 -13.67 13.55 8.50
CA PRO A 295 -13.73 12.76 7.27
C PRO A 295 -15.11 12.20 6.92
N VAL A 296 -16.02 12.10 7.88
CA VAL A 296 -17.35 11.51 7.67
C VAL A 296 -18.42 12.58 7.54
N LEU A 297 -18.52 13.51 8.49
CA LEU A 297 -19.64 14.45 8.53
C LEU A 297 -19.44 15.64 7.58
N GLU A 298 -18.18 16.05 7.34
CA GLU A 298 -17.90 17.18 6.44
C GLU A 298 -18.29 16.90 4.98
N PRO A 299 -17.94 15.74 4.38
CA PRO A 299 -18.41 15.38 3.05
C PRO A 299 -19.93 15.31 2.94
N LEU A 300 -20.61 14.78 3.96
CA LEU A 300 -22.07 14.66 3.97
C LEU A 300 -22.76 16.03 3.93
N ARG A 301 -22.24 17.01 4.67
CA ARG A 301 -22.74 18.39 4.63
C ARG A 301 -22.42 19.07 3.30
N LYS A 302 -21.15 19.00 2.87
CA LYS A 302 -20.63 19.69 1.69
C LYS A 302 -21.36 19.27 0.41
N LEU A 303 -21.71 17.99 0.30
CA LEU A 303 -22.39 17.40 -0.85
C LEU A 303 -23.91 17.29 -0.66
N GLN A 304 -24.47 17.88 0.41
CA GLN A 304 -25.90 17.84 0.73
C GLN A 304 -26.48 16.42 0.66
N ALA A 305 -25.91 15.52 1.45
CA ALA A 305 -26.32 14.12 1.49
C ALA A 305 -27.82 13.97 1.83
N PRO A 306 -28.47 12.89 1.33
CA PRO A 306 -29.88 12.65 1.61
C PRO A 306 -30.13 12.50 3.11
N TYR A 307 -31.32 12.93 3.55
CA TYR A 307 -31.70 12.97 4.96
C TYR A 307 -31.54 11.61 5.66
N GLU A 308 -31.90 10.50 5.02
CA GLU A 308 -31.74 9.15 5.56
C GLU A 308 -30.28 8.81 5.90
N LEU A 309 -29.35 9.19 5.03
CA LEU A 309 -27.92 8.94 5.26
C LEU A 309 -27.37 9.84 6.36
N LEU A 310 -27.88 11.08 6.47
CA LEU A 310 -27.57 11.97 7.58
C LEU A 310 -28.04 11.38 8.91
N VAL A 311 -29.29 10.93 9.01
CA VAL A 311 -29.83 10.25 10.21
C VAL A 311 -28.93 9.09 10.60
N TYR A 312 -28.58 8.22 9.64
CA TYR A 312 -27.70 7.09 9.89
C TYR A 312 -26.31 7.52 10.41
N ALA A 313 -25.71 8.56 9.84
CA ALA A 313 -24.42 9.06 10.29
C ALA A 313 -24.48 9.58 11.74
N TYR A 314 -25.57 10.26 12.11
CA TYR A 314 -25.81 10.75 13.46
C TYR A 314 -26.01 9.60 14.47
N GLU A 315 -26.73 8.54 14.09
CA GLU A 315 -26.80 7.32 14.90
C GLU A 315 -25.40 6.72 15.14
N GLN A 316 -24.53 6.72 14.12
CA GLN A 316 -23.16 6.23 14.30
C GLN A 316 -22.32 7.12 15.24
N VAL A 317 -22.55 8.44 15.25
CA VAL A 317 -21.95 9.37 16.22
C VAL A 317 -22.47 9.07 17.64
N GLU A 318 -23.78 8.83 17.79
CA GLU A 318 -24.39 8.48 19.06
C GLU A 318 -23.78 7.19 19.65
N LEU A 319 -23.65 6.16 18.81
CA LEU A 319 -23.00 4.90 19.19
C LEU A 319 -21.53 5.09 19.56
N LEU A 320 -20.82 5.99 18.87
CA LEU A 320 -19.43 6.34 19.21
C LEU A 320 -19.34 7.01 20.59
N VAL A 321 -20.22 7.98 20.86
CA VAL A 321 -20.34 8.67 22.15
C VAL A 321 -20.63 7.70 23.29
N MET A 322 -21.57 6.77 23.09
CA MET A 322 -21.90 5.75 24.08
C MET A 322 -20.74 4.78 24.33
N ASN A 323 -20.02 4.38 23.28
CA ASN A 323 -18.84 3.53 23.43
C ASN A 323 -17.71 4.25 24.19
N LEU A 324 -17.43 5.51 23.86
CA LEU A 324 -16.45 6.33 24.57
C LEU A 324 -16.78 6.44 26.07
N TYR A 325 -18.06 6.64 26.40
CA TYR A 325 -18.51 6.67 27.78
C TYR A 325 -18.26 5.35 28.51
N ARG A 326 -18.50 4.20 27.85
CA ARG A 326 -18.19 2.88 28.43
C ARG A 326 -16.70 2.69 28.66
N LEU A 327 -15.86 3.09 27.70
CA LEU A 327 -14.39 3.04 27.83
C LEU A 327 -13.92 3.91 29.00
N ALA A 328 -14.48 5.11 29.16
CA ALA A 328 -14.18 5.99 30.28
C ALA A 328 -14.62 5.42 31.63
N ARG A 329 -15.76 4.71 31.69
CA ARG A 329 -16.22 4.02 32.90
C ARG A 329 -15.35 2.82 33.28
N ARG A 330 -14.81 2.10 32.30
CA ARG A 330 -13.88 0.98 32.52
C ARG A 330 -12.48 1.42 32.92
N GLY A 331 -12.17 2.70 32.79
CA GLY A 331 -10.83 3.23 33.07
C GLY A 331 -9.84 3.09 31.92
N GLU A 332 -10.29 2.58 30.76
CA GLU A 332 -9.47 2.48 29.54
C GLU A 332 -9.15 3.87 28.95
N VAL A 333 -10.03 4.85 29.20
CA VAL A 333 -9.84 6.26 28.83
C VAL A 333 -9.97 7.14 30.06
N THR A 334 -9.08 8.13 30.20
CA THR A 334 -9.17 9.06 31.33
C THR A 334 -10.47 9.87 31.25
N ARG A 335 -11.10 10.12 32.40
CA ARG A 335 -12.33 10.91 32.47
C ARG A 335 -12.15 12.28 31.83
N ARG A 336 -11.00 12.94 32.07
CA ARG A 336 -10.65 14.24 31.49
C ARG A 336 -10.71 14.21 29.97
N GLU A 337 -10.12 13.20 29.36
CA GLU A 337 -10.05 13.08 27.90
C GLU A 337 -11.41 12.72 27.28
N ALA A 338 -12.18 11.87 27.97
CA ALA A 338 -13.56 11.60 27.59
C ALA A 338 -14.42 12.89 27.63
N CYS A 339 -14.26 13.73 28.67
CA CYS A 339 -14.95 15.02 28.77
C CYS A 339 -14.59 15.97 27.62
N ILE A 340 -13.29 16.08 27.28
CA ILE A 340 -12.82 16.92 26.18
C ILE A 340 -13.42 16.45 24.86
N THR A 341 -13.36 15.14 24.61
CA THR A 341 -13.88 14.53 23.38
C THR A 341 -15.39 14.74 23.25
N LEU A 342 -16.17 14.54 24.32
CA LEU A 342 -17.62 14.81 24.33
C LEU A 342 -17.93 16.30 24.05
N MET A 343 -17.13 17.22 24.59
CA MET A 343 -17.27 18.65 24.31
C MET A 343 -16.99 18.97 22.83
N LEU A 344 -15.96 18.34 22.24
CA LEU A 344 -15.62 18.51 20.83
C LEU A 344 -16.73 17.99 19.92
N ILE A 345 -17.22 16.77 20.17
CA ILE A 345 -18.35 16.19 19.42
C ILE A 345 -19.56 17.13 19.50
N ARG A 346 -19.91 17.61 20.70
CA ARG A 346 -21.03 18.54 20.89
C ARG A 346 -20.88 19.80 20.05
N ARG A 347 -19.71 20.45 20.10
CA ARG A 347 -19.43 21.70 19.35
C ARG A 347 -19.44 21.48 17.84
N PHE A 348 -18.91 20.34 17.39
CA PHE A 348 -18.82 20.02 15.97
C PHE A 348 -20.22 19.72 15.40
N VAL A 349 -20.97 18.84 16.07
CA VAL A 349 -22.31 18.44 15.64
C VAL A 349 -23.27 19.63 15.64
N SER A 350 -23.22 20.52 16.63
CA SER A 350 -24.06 21.73 16.67
C SER A 350 -23.82 22.68 15.50
N ARG A 351 -22.65 22.62 14.86
CA ARG A 351 -22.32 23.46 13.69
C ARG A 351 -22.71 22.83 12.37
N MET A 352 -23.00 21.52 12.35
CA MET A 352 -23.00 20.71 11.13
C MET A 352 -24.39 20.26 10.68
N GLY A 353 -25.37 20.17 11.59
CA GLY A 353 -26.64 19.49 11.32
C GLY A 353 -27.88 20.34 11.41
N PRO A 354 -29.00 19.84 10.87
CA PRO A 354 -30.34 20.33 11.22
C PRO A 354 -30.53 20.22 12.74
N GLU A 355 -31.14 21.26 13.33
CA GLU A 355 -31.16 21.47 14.78
C GLU A 355 -31.75 20.28 15.55
N GLU A 356 -32.71 19.56 14.96
CA GLU A 356 -33.37 18.41 15.57
C GLU A 356 -32.41 17.23 15.81
N LEU A 357 -31.64 16.82 14.80
CA LEU A 357 -30.69 15.71 14.88
C LEU A 357 -29.47 16.09 15.73
N ALA A 358 -29.01 17.33 15.63
CA ALA A 358 -27.94 17.82 16.48
C ALA A 358 -28.38 17.88 17.95
N GLY A 359 -29.63 18.25 18.22
CA GLY A 359 -30.19 18.38 19.56
C GLY A 359 -30.21 17.09 20.37
N SER A 360 -30.42 15.92 19.75
CA SER A 360 -30.39 14.63 20.44
C SER A 360 -28.97 14.28 20.95
N ILE A 361 -27.96 14.40 20.08
CA ILE A 361 -26.56 14.12 20.40
C ILE A 361 -26.01 15.14 21.40
N VAL A 362 -26.38 16.42 21.26
CA VAL A 362 -26.01 17.48 22.20
C VAL A 362 -26.57 17.19 23.60
N ARG A 363 -27.84 16.78 23.70
CA ARG A 363 -28.45 16.39 24.98
C ARG A 363 -27.81 15.14 25.59
N LEU A 364 -27.54 14.13 24.77
CA LEU A 364 -26.87 12.89 25.21
C LEU A 364 -25.45 13.18 25.73
N SER A 365 -24.62 13.86 24.94
CA SER A 365 -23.25 14.21 25.31
C SER A 365 -23.21 15.06 26.59
N ALA A 366 -24.15 15.98 26.78
CA ALA A 366 -24.27 16.76 28.02
C ALA A 366 -24.69 15.91 29.23
N ARG A 367 -25.58 14.93 29.04
CA ARG A 367 -25.99 13.98 30.10
C ARG A 367 -24.80 13.11 30.52
N LEU A 368 -24.07 12.55 29.57
CA LEU A 368 -22.91 11.70 29.83
C LEU A 368 -21.72 12.47 30.42
N SER A 369 -21.52 13.71 29.99
CA SER A 369 -20.51 14.58 30.59
C SER A 369 -20.82 14.84 32.07
N ARG A 370 -22.09 15.06 32.42
CA ARG A 370 -22.49 15.21 33.83
C ARG A 370 -22.25 13.93 34.64
N SER A 371 -22.57 12.76 34.09
CA SER A 371 -22.37 11.49 34.79
C SER A 371 -20.90 11.10 34.97
N LEU A 372 -20.01 11.56 34.08
CA LEU A 372 -18.56 11.41 34.24
C LEU A 372 -17.94 12.41 35.23
N GLY A 373 -18.75 13.32 35.79
CA GLY A 373 -18.25 14.37 36.68
C GLY A 373 -17.39 15.40 35.94
N CYS A 374 -17.66 15.64 34.65
CA CYS A 374 -17.01 16.69 33.86
C CYS A 374 -17.41 18.07 34.40
N GLN A 375 -16.89 18.45 35.56
CA GLN A 375 -17.07 19.80 36.08
C GLN A 375 -16.39 20.76 35.11
N GLY A 376 -17.23 21.57 34.47
CA GLY A 376 -16.82 22.43 33.39
C GLY A 376 -15.66 23.35 33.78
N ARG A 377 -14.93 23.75 32.75
CA ARG A 377 -14.06 24.94 32.62
C ARG A 377 -14.50 26.20 33.38
N ARG A 378 -15.64 26.28 34.07
CA ARG A 378 -15.96 27.41 34.96
C ARG A 378 -14.92 27.63 36.05
N ARG A 379 -14.20 26.61 36.55
CA ARG A 379 -13.11 26.84 37.52
C ARG A 379 -11.80 27.28 36.87
N ALA A 380 -11.38 26.63 35.78
CA ALA A 380 -10.15 26.99 35.06
C ALA A 380 -10.25 28.33 34.29
N ALA A 381 -11.40 28.62 33.69
CA ALA A 381 -11.65 29.91 33.04
C ALA A 381 -11.95 31.02 34.05
N ALA A 382 -12.53 30.73 35.23
CA ALA A 382 -12.62 31.70 36.32
C ALA A 382 -11.28 31.92 37.01
N GLN A 383 -10.37 30.93 37.04
CA GLN A 383 -8.99 31.13 37.51
C GLN A 383 -8.18 31.95 36.52
N GLN A 384 -8.26 31.67 35.21
CA GLN A 384 -7.63 32.51 34.18
C GLN A 384 -8.22 33.92 34.10
N ALA A 385 -9.54 34.08 34.32
CA ALA A 385 -10.17 35.40 34.41
C ALA A 385 -9.85 36.12 35.73
N ARG A 386 -9.57 35.40 36.82
CA ARG A 386 -9.09 35.98 38.09
C ARG A 386 -7.61 36.34 38.05
N GLU A 387 -6.78 35.58 37.34
CA GLU A 387 -5.37 35.90 37.08
C GLU A 387 -5.24 37.09 36.10
N ALA A 388 -6.12 37.18 35.09
CA ALA A 388 -6.17 38.33 34.18
C ALA A 388 -6.81 39.59 34.79
N ALA A 389 -7.59 39.45 35.87
CA ALA A 389 -8.21 40.56 36.60
C ALA A 389 -7.49 40.89 37.92
N ALA A 390 -6.42 40.18 38.27
CA ALA A 390 -5.55 40.56 39.38
C ALA A 390 -4.76 41.81 38.97
N PRO A 391 -4.81 42.91 39.75
CA PRO A 391 -4.06 44.12 39.44
C PRO A 391 -2.56 43.79 39.45
N GLN A 392 -1.88 44.14 38.37
CA GLN A 392 -0.42 44.15 38.34
C GLN A 392 0.07 45.02 39.50
N PRO A 393 0.97 44.54 40.38
CA PRO A 393 1.63 45.42 41.31
C PRO A 393 2.46 46.42 40.51
N SER A 394 2.10 47.68 40.67
CA SER A 394 2.82 48.83 40.14
C SER A 394 4.26 48.82 40.62
N SER A 395 5.19 48.85 39.65
CA SER A 395 6.49 49.54 39.63
C SER A 395 7.32 49.58 40.91
N PRO A 396 8.54 49.00 40.95
CA PRO A 396 9.57 49.52 41.84
C PRO A 396 10.06 50.86 41.30
N ALA A 397 9.83 51.90 42.10
CA ALA A 397 10.38 53.22 41.96
C ALA A 397 11.90 53.19 41.74
N ALA A 398 12.37 54.07 40.86
CA ALA A 398 13.77 54.41 40.68
C ALA A 398 14.41 54.75 42.04
N ALA A 399 15.48 54.04 42.36
CA ALA A 399 16.43 54.41 43.42
C ALA A 399 17.54 55.30 42.83
N PRO A 400 18.09 56.23 43.62
CA PRO A 400 18.87 57.37 43.14
C PRO A 400 20.34 57.05 42.82
N GLU A 401 20.94 57.97 42.07
CA GLU A 401 22.33 58.02 41.62
C GLU A 401 23.37 57.81 42.74
N PRO A 402 24.51 57.12 42.46
CA PRO A 402 25.65 57.11 43.36
C PRO A 402 26.55 58.33 43.10
N GLY A 403 26.79 59.10 44.16
CA GLY A 403 27.65 60.27 44.16
C GLY A 403 29.10 59.98 43.79
N THR A 404 29.65 60.88 42.98
CA THR A 404 31.08 61.14 42.83
C THR A 404 31.66 61.67 44.15
N GLY A 405 32.81 61.12 44.53
CA GLY A 405 33.45 61.41 45.82
C GLY A 405 34.21 62.72 45.88
N THR A 406 34.67 63.05 47.08
CA THR A 406 36.06 63.44 47.42
C THR A 406 36.19 63.66 48.93
N SER A 407 37.41 63.40 49.42
CA SER A 407 38.01 63.87 50.69
C SER A 407 37.99 62.90 51.89
N GLU A 408 39.00 62.03 51.98
CA GLU A 408 40.10 62.13 52.96
C GLU A 408 41.04 60.90 52.86
N ALA A 409 42.14 61.08 52.10
CA ALA A 409 43.53 60.62 52.31
C ALA A 409 44.28 60.63 50.98
#